data_AF-A0A5S3YLV6-F1
#
_entry.id   AF-A0A5S3YLV6-F1
#
_cell.length_a   1.000
_cell.length_b   1.000
_cell.length_c   1.000
_cell.angle_alpha   90.00
_cell.angle_beta   90.00
_cell.angle_gamma   90.00
#
_symmetry.space_group_name_H-M   'P 1'
#
loop_
_entity.id
_entity.type
_entity.pdbx_description
1 polymer ?
#
loop_
_entity_poly.entity_id
_entity_poly.type
_entity_poly.pdbx_seq_one_letter_code
_entity_poly.pdbx_strand_id
1 'polypeptide(L)'
;VGGEALGKFDQVNHQVPMLSLDNAFDEAEFTAFNRRIKERLLENQELDFCCEPKLDGLAVSILYRDGVLVQAATRGDGQVGENITENVKTIRNIPLRLRGDNIPKEVEVRGEVFMNNAGFARLNETAAAKDEKTFANPRNAAAGSLR
;
A
#
# COMPACT_ATOMS: atom_id res chain seq x y z
N VAL A 1 -0.54 10.22 16.96
CA VAL A 1 -1.64 10.28 17.93
C VAL A 1 -2.64 11.29 17.37
N GLY A 2 -3.73 10.80 16.78
CA GLY A 2 -4.79 11.60 16.17
C GLY A 2 -5.98 11.74 17.12
N GLY A 3 -6.75 12.82 16.98
CA GLY A 3 -7.90 13.19 17.83
C GLY A 3 -9.15 12.32 17.62
N GLU A 4 -10.33 12.95 17.59
CA GLU A 4 -11.63 12.27 17.41
C GLU A 4 -11.65 11.35 16.17
N ALA A 5 -12.32 10.20 16.31
CA ALA A 5 -12.49 9.26 15.21
C ALA A 5 -13.29 9.90 14.07
N LEU A 6 -12.80 9.76 12.83
CA LEU A 6 -13.50 10.26 11.64
C LEU A 6 -14.81 9.48 11.47
N GLY A 7 -15.93 10.19 11.36
CA GLY A 7 -17.25 9.57 11.12
C GLY A 7 -17.44 9.04 9.70
N LYS A 8 -16.61 9.49 8.74
CA LYS A 8 -16.59 9.03 7.34
C LYS A 8 -15.25 9.39 6.69
N PHE A 9 -14.78 8.55 5.78
CA PHE A 9 -13.62 8.86 4.94
C PHE A 9 -14.03 9.64 3.69
N ASP A 10 -13.34 10.75 3.44
CA ASP A 10 -13.47 11.50 2.19
C ASP A 10 -12.84 10.72 1.03
N GLN A 11 -13.38 10.92 -0.17
CA GLN A 11 -12.81 10.33 -1.38
C GLN A 11 -11.64 11.17 -1.91
N VAL A 12 -10.64 10.49 -2.47
CA VAL A 12 -9.45 11.11 -3.08
C VAL A 12 -9.30 10.58 -4.50
N ASN A 13 -9.27 11.48 -5.48
CA ASN A 13 -8.91 11.14 -6.85
C ASN A 13 -7.39 11.06 -6.97
N HIS A 14 -6.88 9.92 -7.44
CA HIS A 14 -5.46 9.76 -7.73
C HIS A 14 -5.09 10.57 -8.98
N GLN A 15 -4.02 11.36 -8.91
CA GLN A 15 -3.55 12.13 -10.07
C GLN A 15 -3.12 11.23 -11.22
N VAL A 16 -2.49 10.09 -10.88
CA VAL A 16 -2.14 9.02 -11.79
C VAL A 16 -2.85 7.75 -11.33
N PRO A 17 -3.57 7.01 -12.18
CA PRO A 17 -4.22 5.77 -11.76
C PRO A 17 -3.26 4.77 -11.09
N MET A 18 -3.74 4.11 -10.03
CA MET A 18 -3.08 2.99 -9.37
C MET A 18 -3.51 1.68 -10.04
N LEU A 19 -2.69 1.22 -10.99
CA LEU A 19 -2.93 -0.01 -11.75
C LEU A 19 -2.93 -1.26 -10.85
N SER A 20 -3.60 -2.31 -11.31
CA SER A 20 -3.44 -3.67 -10.77
C SER A 20 -2.30 -4.40 -11.48
N LEU A 21 -1.88 -5.51 -10.89
CA LEU A 21 -0.98 -6.47 -11.52
C LEU A 21 -1.79 -7.68 -11.99
N ASP A 22 -1.52 -8.13 -13.21
CA ASP A 22 -1.95 -9.45 -13.65
C ASP A 22 -1.15 -10.54 -12.91
N ASN A 23 -1.75 -11.73 -12.77
CA ASN A 23 -1.13 -12.84 -12.05
C ASN A 23 -0.58 -13.89 -13.03
N ALA A 24 0.45 -14.60 -12.59
CA ALA A 24 0.89 -15.87 -13.14
C ALA A 24 0.93 -16.89 -12.01
N PHE A 25 0.38 -18.07 -12.22
CA PHE A 25 0.26 -19.14 -11.21
C PHE A 25 1.25 -20.28 -11.44
N ASP A 26 1.88 -20.32 -12.61
CA ASP A 26 2.91 -21.29 -12.96
C ASP A 26 4.04 -20.70 -13.82
N GLU A 27 5.08 -21.50 -14.02
CA GLU A 27 6.27 -21.13 -14.79
C GLU A 27 5.97 -20.91 -16.28
N ALA A 28 4.99 -21.61 -16.85
CA ALA A 28 4.62 -21.49 -18.25
C ALA A 28 3.93 -20.14 -18.52
N GLU A 29 3.04 -19.71 -17.63
CA GLU A 29 2.41 -18.40 -17.67
C GLU A 29 3.44 -17.27 -17.52
N PHE A 30 4.40 -17.41 -16.60
CA PHE A 30 5.47 -16.44 -16.42
C PHE A 30 6.41 -16.37 -17.65
N THR A 31 6.77 -17.52 -18.22
CA THR A 31 7.56 -17.59 -19.45
C THR A 31 6.83 -16.94 -20.62
N ALA A 32 5.51 -17.15 -20.73
CA ALA A 32 4.68 -16.51 -21.73
C ALA A 32 4.61 -14.98 -21.55
N PHE A 33 4.59 -14.49 -20.31
CA PHE A 33 4.69 -13.05 -20.02
C PHE A 33 6.02 -12.47 -20.52
N ASN A 34 7.16 -13.10 -20.20
CA ASN A 34 8.48 -12.69 -20.70
C ASN A 34 8.52 -12.66 -22.24
N ARG A 35 8.00 -13.71 -22.89
CA ARG A 35 7.92 -13.77 -24.36
C ARG A 35 7.13 -12.61 -24.94
N ARG A 36 5.95 -12.28 -24.39
CA ARG A 36 5.12 -11.15 -24.85
C ARG A 36 5.85 -9.82 -24.74
N ILE A 37 6.68 -9.63 -23.71
CA ILE A 37 7.49 -8.40 -23.58
C ILE A 37 8.54 -8.34 -24.70
N LYS A 38 9.33 -9.41 -24.89
CA LYS A 38 10.38 -9.47 -25.92
C LYS A 38 9.82 -9.25 -27.33
N GLU A 39 8.71 -9.92 -27.66
CA GLU A 39 8.00 -9.75 -28.94
C GLU A 39 7.55 -8.30 -29.17
N ARG A 40 7.06 -7.63 -28.12
CA ARG A 40 6.55 -6.25 -28.21
C ARG A 40 7.67 -5.21 -28.32
N LEU A 41 8.81 -5.44 -27.67
CA LEU A 41 9.98 -4.56 -27.74
C LEU A 41 10.78 -4.76 -29.04
N LEU A 42 10.51 -5.84 -29.81
CA LEU A 42 11.31 -6.26 -30.95
C LEU A 42 12.78 -6.52 -30.58
N GLU A 43 12.99 -6.98 -29.34
CA GLU A 43 14.31 -7.25 -28.77
C GLU A 43 14.45 -8.74 -28.45
N ASN A 44 15.58 -9.31 -28.87
CA ASN A 44 15.97 -10.69 -28.53
C ASN A 44 16.98 -10.75 -27.37
N GLN A 45 17.17 -9.65 -26.64
CA GLN A 45 18.11 -9.59 -25.54
C GLN A 45 17.47 -10.08 -24.24
N GLU A 46 18.31 -10.43 -23.26
CA GLU A 46 17.82 -10.72 -21.91
C GLU A 46 17.36 -9.43 -21.22
N LEU A 47 16.28 -9.55 -20.46
CA LEU A 47 15.66 -8.44 -19.76
C LEU A 47 16.05 -8.51 -18.28
N ASP A 48 16.46 -7.38 -17.72
CA ASP A 48 16.64 -7.25 -16.28
C ASP A 48 15.28 -7.03 -15.60
N PHE A 49 15.00 -7.82 -14.56
CA PHE A 49 13.78 -7.71 -13.76
C PHE A 49 14.11 -7.26 -12.34
N CYS A 50 13.34 -6.30 -11.83
CA CYS A 50 13.27 -6.05 -10.39
C CYS A 50 12.23 -6.98 -9.78
N CYS A 51 12.66 -7.87 -8.89
CA CYS A 51 11.81 -8.87 -8.26
C CYS A 51 11.55 -8.49 -6.80
N GLU A 52 10.29 -8.27 -6.44
CA GLU A 52 9.87 -7.87 -5.09
C GLU A 52 8.88 -8.89 -4.50
N PRO A 53 8.94 -9.18 -3.19
CA PRO A 53 7.90 -9.95 -2.52
C PRO A 53 6.55 -9.23 -2.59
N LYS A 54 5.51 -9.95 -3.02
CA LYS A 54 4.14 -9.42 -3.02
C LYS A 54 3.56 -9.45 -1.60
N LEU A 55 3.70 -8.33 -0.88
CA LEU A 55 3.16 -8.18 0.48
C LEU A 55 1.63 -8.30 0.47
N ASP A 56 1.09 -8.99 1.47
CA ASP A 56 -0.35 -9.20 1.63
C ASP A 56 -0.95 -8.20 2.62
N GLY A 57 -1.33 -7.03 2.11
CA GLY A 57 -1.86 -5.95 2.93
C GLY A 57 -2.87 -5.09 2.20
N LEU A 58 -2.75 -3.78 2.38
CA LEU A 58 -3.53 -2.77 1.68
C LEU A 58 -2.59 -1.80 0.95
N ALA A 59 -2.79 -1.68 -0.35
CA ALA A 59 -2.10 -0.70 -1.18
C ALA A 59 -2.51 0.73 -0.79
N VAL A 60 -1.50 1.57 -0.56
CA VAL A 60 -1.66 2.98 -0.20
C VAL A 60 -0.80 3.88 -1.08
N SER A 61 -1.26 5.11 -1.23
CA SER A 61 -0.52 6.22 -1.82
C SER A 61 -0.29 7.30 -0.76
N ILE A 62 0.91 7.87 -0.70
CA ILE A 62 1.29 8.92 0.25
C ILE A 62 1.92 10.07 -0.52
N LEU A 63 1.22 11.19 -0.53
CA LEU A 63 1.67 12.42 -1.16
C LEU A 63 2.48 13.27 -0.17
N TYR A 64 3.69 13.61 -0.59
CA TYR A 64 4.54 14.60 0.06
C TYR A 64 4.64 15.85 -0.81
N ARG A 65 4.52 17.03 -0.18
CA ARG A 65 4.82 18.32 -0.80
C ARG A 65 5.90 19.03 0.00
N ASP A 66 6.93 19.50 -0.69
CA ASP A 66 8.13 20.08 -0.08
C ASP A 66 8.68 19.19 1.06
N GLY A 67 8.64 17.88 0.82
CA GLY A 67 9.05 16.84 1.75
C GLY A 67 8.11 16.58 2.93
N VAL A 68 6.97 17.25 3.07
CA VAL A 68 6.01 17.06 4.17
C VAL A 68 4.83 16.19 3.73
N LEU A 69 4.45 15.20 4.54
CA LEU A 69 3.27 14.36 4.28
C LEU A 69 2.02 15.22 4.33
N VAL A 70 1.32 15.35 3.19
CA VAL A 70 0.10 16.18 3.08
C VAL A 70 -1.17 15.36 2.90
N GLN A 71 -1.09 14.19 2.28
CA GLN A 71 -2.25 13.33 2.03
C GLN A 71 -1.81 11.87 1.94
N ALA A 72 -2.64 10.96 2.43
CA ALA A 72 -2.54 9.55 2.11
C ALA A 72 -3.91 8.99 1.73
N ALA A 73 -3.93 8.06 0.78
CA ALA A 73 -5.15 7.46 0.26
C ALA A 73 -5.01 5.95 0.07
N THR A 74 -6.12 5.23 0.22
CA THR A 74 -6.20 3.82 -0.21
C THR A 74 -6.18 3.74 -1.73
N ARG A 75 -5.86 2.56 -2.29
CA ARG A 75 -6.00 2.33 -3.74
C ARG A 75 -7.44 2.49 -4.24
N GLY A 76 -8.41 1.99 -3.48
CA GLY A 76 -9.81 1.89 -3.92
C GLY A 76 -9.94 1.11 -5.23
N ASP A 77 -10.60 1.70 -6.23
CA ASP A 77 -10.76 1.12 -7.58
C ASP A 77 -9.55 1.37 -8.50
N GLY A 78 -8.55 2.12 -8.02
CA GLY A 78 -7.37 2.53 -8.77
C GLY A 78 -7.45 3.97 -9.29
N GLN A 79 -8.63 4.57 -9.38
CA GLN A 79 -8.81 5.99 -9.74
C GLN A 79 -9.25 6.82 -8.54
N VAL A 80 -10.11 6.26 -7.68
CA VAL A 80 -10.63 6.90 -6.48
C VAL A 80 -10.35 6.02 -5.26
N GLY A 81 -9.70 6.62 -4.25
CA GLY A 81 -9.44 6.03 -2.95
C GLY A 81 -10.19 6.71 -1.81
N GLU A 82 -9.96 6.22 -0.59
CA GLU A 82 -10.40 6.83 0.67
C GLU A 82 -9.23 7.58 1.31
N ASN A 83 -9.47 8.79 1.83
CA ASN A 83 -8.47 9.59 2.54
C ASN A 83 -8.15 8.97 3.90
N ILE A 84 -6.97 8.36 4.04
CA ILE A 84 -6.51 7.71 5.27
C ILE A 84 -5.33 8.45 5.92
N THR A 85 -5.20 9.76 5.66
CA THR A 85 -4.05 10.58 6.07
C THR A 85 -3.75 10.47 7.57
N GLU A 86 -4.76 10.65 8.42
CA GLU A 86 -4.55 10.63 9.87
C GLU A 86 -4.14 9.24 10.39
N ASN A 87 -4.69 8.17 9.82
CA ASN A 87 -4.33 6.80 10.17
C ASN A 87 -2.90 6.47 9.72
N VAL A 88 -2.52 6.88 8.52
CA VAL A 88 -1.16 6.70 7.97
C VAL A 88 -0.11 7.45 8.80
N LYS A 89 -0.43 8.66 9.30
CA LYS A 89 0.46 9.42 10.22
C LYS A 89 0.74 8.68 11.54
N THR A 90 -0.04 7.67 11.92
CA THR A 90 0.22 6.86 13.12
C THR A 90 1.24 5.74 12.91
N ILE A 91 1.56 5.41 11.66
CA ILE A 91 2.46 4.32 11.30
C ILE A 91 3.91 4.75 11.54
N ARG A 92 4.59 4.07 12.47
CA ARG A 92 5.88 4.51 13.04
C ARG A 92 7.01 4.68 12.03
N ASN A 93 7.06 3.84 11.00
CA ASN A 93 8.12 3.87 9.99
C ASN A 93 7.77 4.77 8.79
N ILE A 94 6.61 5.43 8.79
CA ILE A 94 6.26 6.43 7.80
C ILE A 94 6.70 7.80 8.31
N PRO A 95 7.68 8.46 7.67
CA PRO A 95 8.15 9.75 8.12
C PRO A 95 7.12 10.84 7.82
N LEU A 96 6.80 11.70 8.80
CA LEU A 96 5.95 12.88 8.53
C LEU A 96 6.66 13.91 7.63
N ARG A 97 8.00 13.86 7.59
CA ARG A 97 8.84 14.65 6.71
C ARG A 97 9.98 13.80 6.15
N LEU A 98 10.13 13.82 4.83
CA LEU A 98 11.23 13.16 4.13
C LEU A 98 12.58 13.70 4.61
N ARG A 99 13.60 12.84 4.56
CA ARG A 99 14.97 13.14 4.99
C ARG A 99 15.90 12.97 3.80
N GLY A 100 16.92 13.83 3.72
CA GLY A 100 17.91 13.82 2.65
C GLY A 100 17.90 15.13 1.86
N ASP A 101 18.77 15.18 0.86
CA ASP A 101 18.93 16.33 -0.03
C ASP A 101 18.10 16.15 -1.31
N ASN A 102 17.88 17.24 -2.06
CA ASN A 102 17.19 17.23 -3.36
C ASN A 102 15.77 16.63 -3.34
N ILE A 103 15.00 16.90 -2.28
CA ILE A 103 13.62 16.44 -2.16
C ILE A 103 12.75 17.10 -3.25
N PRO A 104 11.97 16.33 -4.04
CA PRO A 104 11.07 16.90 -5.04
C PRO A 104 10.01 17.82 -4.41
N LYS A 105 9.56 18.81 -5.17
CA LYS A 105 8.43 19.69 -4.75
C LYS A 105 7.17 18.90 -4.45
N GLU A 106 6.92 17.86 -5.23
CA GLU A 106 5.82 16.92 -5.03
C GLU A 106 6.31 15.51 -5.34
N VAL A 107 6.03 14.55 -4.46
CA VAL A 107 6.34 13.14 -4.66
C VAL A 107 5.23 12.27 -4.07
N GLU A 108 4.74 11.33 -4.88
CA GLU A 108 3.78 10.32 -4.47
C GLU A 108 4.52 8.99 -4.24
N VAL A 109 4.53 8.53 -2.99
CA VAL A 109 5.12 7.24 -2.61
C VAL A 109 4.01 6.20 -2.51
N ARG A 110 4.13 5.13 -3.30
CA ARG A 110 3.17 4.01 -3.28
C ARG A 110 3.80 2.80 -2.61
N GLY A 111 3.00 2.09 -1.83
CA GLY A 111 3.46 0.90 -1.12
C GLY A 111 2.32 0.13 -0.48
N GLU A 112 2.68 -0.91 0.27
CA GLU A 112 1.73 -1.78 0.96
C GLU A 112 1.82 -1.55 2.47
N VAL A 113 0.68 -1.27 3.12
CA VAL A 113 0.57 -1.34 4.57
C VAL A 113 0.11 -2.73 4.96
N PHE A 114 0.87 -3.39 5.83
CA PHE A 114 0.57 -4.74 6.28
C PHE A 114 0.80 -4.89 7.78
N MET A 115 0.23 -5.92 8.36
CA MET A 115 0.42 -6.29 9.75
C MET A 115 1.27 -7.55 9.83
N ASN A 116 2.37 -7.51 10.61
CA ASN A 116 3.18 -8.70 10.83
C ASN A 116 2.46 -9.69 11.76
N ASN A 117 2.87 -10.97 11.70
CA ASN A 117 2.23 -12.05 12.47
C ASN A 117 2.20 -11.77 13.97
N ALA A 118 3.28 -11.23 14.53
CA ALA A 118 3.34 -10.90 15.96
C ALA A 118 2.39 -9.76 16.36
N GLY A 119 2.26 -8.73 15.51
CA GLY A 119 1.31 -7.64 15.72
C GLY A 119 -0.13 -8.12 15.63
N PHE A 120 -0.43 -8.96 14.65
CA PHE A 120 -1.75 -9.58 14.47
C PHE A 120 -2.15 -10.45 15.67
N ALA A 121 -1.25 -11.30 16.15
CA ALA A 121 -1.50 -12.13 17.32
C ALA A 121 -1.84 -11.29 18.56
N ARG A 122 -1.05 -10.25 18.86
CA ARG A 122 -1.30 -9.34 19.99
C ARG A 122 -2.61 -8.57 19.85
N LEU A 123 -2.96 -8.14 18.63
CA LEU A 123 -4.22 -7.45 18.36
C LEU A 123 -5.41 -8.36 18.71
N ASN A 124 -5.38 -9.60 18.23
CA ASN A 124 -6.45 -10.56 18.50
C ASN A 124 -6.52 -10.98 19.97
N GLU A 125 -5.37 -11.13 20.65
CA GLU A 125 -5.33 -11.40 22.09
C GLU A 125 -5.97 -10.26 22.89
N THR A 126 -5.65 -9.01 22.53
CA THR A 126 -6.23 -7.82 23.18
C THR A 126 -7.74 -7.71 22.93
N ALA A 127 -8.18 -7.97 21.70
CA ALA A 127 -9.61 -7.95 21.35
C ALA A 127 -10.37 -9.04 22.10
N ALA A 128 -9.85 -10.28 22.13
CA ALA A 128 -10.47 -11.39 22.83
C ALA A 128 -10.56 -11.14 24.35
N ALA A 129 -9.54 -10.55 24.97
CA ALA A 129 -9.56 -10.19 26.40
C ALA A 129 -10.62 -9.13 26.75
N LYS A 130 -11.15 -8.41 25.75
CA LYS A 130 -12.21 -7.40 25.89
C LYS A 130 -13.56 -7.87 25.35
N ASP A 131 -13.69 -9.15 24.97
CA ASP A 131 -14.86 -9.68 24.27
C ASP A 131 -15.20 -8.92 22.96
N GLU A 132 -14.19 -8.33 22.33
CA GLU A 132 -14.30 -7.63 21.04
C GLU A 132 -14.08 -8.61 19.87
N LYS A 133 -14.56 -8.22 18.68
CA LYS A 133 -14.40 -9.02 17.47
C LYS A 133 -12.94 -9.12 17.04
N THR A 134 -12.45 -10.35 16.84
CA THR A 134 -11.12 -10.64 16.31
C THR A 134 -11.08 -10.58 14.76
N PHE A 135 -9.88 -10.45 14.22
CA PHE A 135 -9.62 -10.50 12.78
C PHE A 135 -9.23 -11.90 12.32
N ALA A 136 -9.70 -12.31 11.15
CA ALA A 136 -9.45 -13.65 10.60
C ALA A 136 -8.02 -13.83 10.04
N ASN A 137 -7.41 -12.76 9.51
CA ASN A 137 -6.06 -12.79 8.95
C ASN A 137 -5.39 -11.39 9.05
N PRO A 138 -4.05 -11.32 8.89
CA PRO A 138 -3.32 -10.05 8.99
C PRO A 138 -3.71 -9.00 7.95
N ARG A 139 -4.08 -9.42 6.73
CA ARG A 139 -4.54 -8.51 5.65
C ARG A 139 -5.79 -7.74 6.08
N ASN A 140 -6.79 -8.45 6.61
CA ASN A 140 -8.04 -7.87 7.10
C ASN A 140 -7.80 -6.98 8.32
N ALA A 141 -6.86 -7.36 9.21
CA ALA A 141 -6.47 -6.53 10.34
C ALA A 141 -5.81 -5.23 9.89
N ALA A 142 -4.91 -5.26 8.90
CA ALA A 142 -4.29 -4.07 8.35
C ALA A 142 -5.32 -3.15 7.68
N ALA A 143 -6.19 -3.70 6.82
CA ALA A 143 -7.23 -2.93 6.15
C ALA A 143 -8.24 -2.31 7.13
N GLY A 144 -8.65 -3.07 8.15
CA GLY A 144 -9.57 -2.61 9.19
C GLY A 144 -8.93 -1.74 10.27
N SER A 145 -7.60 -1.64 10.34
CA SER A 145 -6.91 -0.67 11.23
C SER A 145 -6.67 0.67 10.53
N LEU A 146 -6.67 0.68 9.20
CA LEU A 146 -6.52 1.89 8.38
C LEU A 146 -7.86 2.58 8.10
N ARG A 147 -8.98 1.94 8.41
CA ARG A 147 -10.35 2.43 8.26
C ARG A 147 -11.01 2.42 9.64
#